data_AF-A0A968XXL3-F1
#
_entry.id   AF-A0A968XXL3-F1
#
_cell.length_a   1.000
_cell.length_b   1.000
_cell.length_c   1.000
_cell.angle_alpha   90.00
_cell.angle_beta   90.00
_cell.angle_gamma   90.00
#
_symmetry.space_group_name_H-M   'P 1'
#
loop_
_entity.id
_entity.type
_entity.pdbx_description
1 polymer ?
#
loop_
_entity_poly.entity_id
_entity_poly.type
_entity_poly.pdbx_seq_one_letter_code
_entity_poly.pdbx_strand_id
1 'polypeptide(L)'
;MVKLKVKSNSAHQQSHLPRSLWLNLLCKATRGQSPGTSKTPSESGLTLIECLVAMIIITVVVAIITPPIFLAVGTRVNNRRTEQALQVAQEEIERVRLLVISEKAGTDIENQLPPVANGVTRTSLGDAAVPNSVCDPATKAGPPPLCSDAQSLFLAFGSGVNDPSALYVQTFRDEGKTKERTLANGTKVNEIIAFNMGVRVYSHEALNAAKTGVGTLDASGQAGSINFTSGTKTRGSRPLVVLYTEMTRGTEADALSGMKEYTSEP
;
A
#
# COMPACT_ATOMS: atom_id res chain seq x y z
N MET A 1 7.31 -16.68 -42.84
CA MET A 1 5.93 -16.17 -42.63
C MET A 1 5.10 -17.27 -41.97
N VAL A 2 5.00 -17.26 -40.64
CA VAL A 2 4.18 -18.23 -39.87
C VAL A 2 3.24 -17.42 -38.99
N LYS A 3 1.94 -17.43 -39.32
CA LYS A 3 0.88 -16.83 -38.52
C LYS A 3 0.55 -17.77 -37.36
N LEU A 4 1.04 -17.47 -36.16
CA LEU A 4 0.57 -18.11 -34.94
C LEU A 4 -0.61 -17.33 -34.39
N LYS A 5 -1.78 -17.95 -34.46
CA LYS A 5 -3.05 -17.45 -33.93
C LYS A 5 -3.15 -17.86 -32.46
N VAL A 6 -2.79 -16.96 -31.56
CA VAL A 6 -2.93 -17.15 -30.11
C VAL A 6 -4.40 -16.93 -29.75
N LYS A 7 -5.05 -18.01 -29.30
CA LYS A 7 -6.43 -18.01 -28.81
C LYS A 7 -6.38 -17.66 -27.32
N SER A 8 -6.68 -16.42 -26.97
CA SER A 8 -6.82 -15.98 -25.57
C SER A 8 -8.08 -16.60 -24.96
N ASN A 9 -7.89 -17.38 -23.91
CA ASN A 9 -8.94 -18.00 -23.12
C ASN A 9 -8.55 -17.81 -21.65
N SER A 10 -9.19 -16.85 -20.97
CA SER A 10 -9.20 -16.72 -19.51
C SER A 10 -10.40 -15.87 -19.15
N ALA A 11 -11.52 -16.51 -18.83
CA ALA A 11 -11.86 -16.93 -17.47
C ALA A 11 -12.06 -15.73 -16.53
N HIS A 12 -13.12 -14.97 -16.83
CA HIS A 12 -13.82 -14.17 -15.82
C HIS A 12 -14.46 -15.14 -14.82
N GLN A 13 -13.78 -15.42 -13.72
CA GLN A 13 -14.38 -16.11 -12.58
C GLN A 13 -14.85 -15.05 -11.58
N GLN A 14 -15.96 -14.40 -11.93
CA GLN A 14 -16.74 -13.63 -10.98
C GLN A 14 -17.48 -14.61 -10.07
N SER A 15 -16.99 -14.76 -8.83
CA SER A 15 -17.71 -15.44 -7.76
C SER A 15 -18.90 -14.58 -7.32
N HIS A 16 -20.00 -14.68 -8.06
CA HIS A 16 -21.32 -14.25 -7.60
C HIS A 16 -21.76 -15.18 -6.48
N LEU A 17 -21.51 -14.79 -5.24
CA LEU A 17 -22.18 -15.38 -4.09
C LEU A 17 -23.64 -14.87 -4.09
N PRO A 18 -24.64 -15.76 -4.06
CA PRO A 18 -26.04 -15.36 -4.08
C PRO A 18 -26.39 -14.61 -2.79
N ARG A 19 -26.72 -13.31 -2.93
CA ARG A 19 -27.22 -12.43 -1.86
C ARG A 19 -28.56 -12.87 -1.24
N SER A 20 -29.16 -13.98 -1.68
CA SER A 20 -30.48 -14.45 -1.25
C SER A 20 -30.48 -15.39 -0.04
N LEU A 21 -29.32 -15.79 0.50
CA LEU A 21 -29.25 -16.81 1.56
C LEU A 21 -29.06 -16.26 2.99
N TRP A 22 -28.79 -14.96 3.17
CA TRP A 22 -28.60 -14.36 4.49
C TRP A 22 -29.87 -13.80 5.15
N LEU A 23 -31.00 -13.77 4.45
CA LEU A 23 -32.28 -13.29 5.02
C LEU A 23 -33.13 -14.37 5.71
N ASN A 24 -32.74 -15.65 5.64
CA ASN A 24 -33.54 -16.74 6.21
C ASN A 24 -33.04 -17.30 7.56
N LEU A 25 -31.96 -16.74 8.14
CA LEU A 25 -31.42 -17.23 9.42
C LEU A 25 -31.76 -16.40 10.67
N LEU A 26 -32.55 -15.34 10.53
CA LEU A 26 -32.94 -14.48 11.67
C LEU A 26 -34.39 -14.65 12.15
N CYS A 27 -35.15 -15.62 11.62
CA CYS A 27 -36.58 -15.78 11.96
C CYS A 27 -36.98 -17.15 12.57
N LYS A 28 -36.03 -17.92 13.12
CA LYS A 28 -36.33 -19.19 13.80
C LYS A 28 -35.60 -19.36 15.13
N ALA A 29 -35.89 -18.47 16.08
CA ALA A 29 -35.60 -18.76 17.49
C ALA A 29 -36.56 -17.96 18.39
N THR A 30 -37.79 -18.46 18.54
CA THR A 30 -38.60 -18.46 19.77
C THR A 30 -40.05 -18.82 19.44
N ARG A 31 -40.36 -20.13 19.38
CA ARG A 31 -41.73 -20.63 19.63
C ARG A 31 -41.62 -21.71 20.68
N GLY A 32 -42.15 -21.41 21.86
CA GLY A 32 -42.29 -22.35 22.95
C GLY A 32 -42.84 -21.66 24.19
N GLN A 33 -44.16 -21.46 24.25
CA GLN A 33 -44.91 -21.57 25.51
C GLN A 33 -46.40 -21.76 25.29
N SER A 34 -46.95 -22.65 26.12
CA SER A 34 -48.26 -23.29 26.16
C SER A 34 -49.35 -22.38 26.78
N PRO A 35 -50.65 -22.57 26.48
CA PRO A 35 -51.72 -21.80 27.11
C PRO A 35 -52.04 -22.36 28.51
N GLY A 36 -51.57 -21.67 29.54
CA GLY A 36 -51.93 -21.92 30.94
C GLY A 36 -52.68 -20.73 31.54
N THR A 37 -53.97 -20.95 31.84
CA THR A 37 -54.76 -20.30 32.90
C THR A 37 -54.59 -18.79 33.14
N SER A 38 -55.62 -18.04 32.71
CA SER A 38 -55.84 -16.62 33.01
C SER A 38 -55.83 -16.33 34.52
N LYS A 39 -54.69 -15.84 35.03
CA LYS A 39 -54.66 -14.92 36.16
C LYS A 39 -54.85 -13.52 35.59
N THR A 40 -55.85 -12.79 36.08
CA THR A 40 -56.03 -11.36 35.79
C THR A 40 -54.73 -10.62 36.11
N PRO A 41 -54.10 -9.94 35.14
CA PRO A 41 -52.93 -9.13 35.43
C PRO A 41 -53.39 -8.00 36.36
N SER A 42 -52.82 -7.91 37.55
CA SER A 42 -52.89 -6.66 38.30
C SER A 42 -52.14 -5.63 37.45
N GLU A 43 -52.88 -4.75 36.78
CA GLU A 43 -52.36 -3.57 36.11
C GLU A 43 -51.79 -2.63 37.18
N SER A 44 -50.64 -3.00 37.72
CA SER A 44 -49.79 -2.12 38.50
C SER A 44 -49.18 -1.18 37.48
N GLY A 45 -49.74 0.03 37.39
CA GLY A 45 -49.39 1.02 36.37
C GLY A 45 -47.88 1.18 36.25
N LEU A 46 -47.37 0.99 35.03
CA LEU A 46 -46.02 1.39 34.62
C LEU A 46 -45.82 2.84 35.03
N THR A 47 -45.14 3.05 36.15
CA THR A 47 -44.93 4.40 36.66
C THR A 47 -43.94 5.12 35.75
N LEU A 48 -44.19 6.39 35.45
CA LEU A 48 -43.30 7.25 34.63
C LEU A 48 -41.83 7.18 35.06
N ILE A 49 -41.58 6.93 36.36
CA ILE A 49 -40.23 6.82 36.92
C ILE A 49 -39.51 5.54 36.50
N GLU A 50 -40.21 4.42 36.31
CA GLU A 50 -39.62 3.17 35.84
C GLU A 50 -39.14 3.30 34.39
N CYS A 51 -39.95 3.95 33.53
CA CYS A 51 -39.56 4.27 32.16
C CYS A 51 -38.35 5.22 32.11
N LEU A 52 -38.30 6.22 33.01
CA LEU A 52 -37.18 7.15 33.11
C LEU A 52 -35.88 6.44 33.52
N VAL A 53 -35.93 5.56 34.51
CA VAL A 53 -34.76 4.77 34.94
C VAL A 53 -34.31 3.82 33.83
N ALA A 54 -35.24 3.19 33.12
CA ALA A 54 -34.91 2.33 31.98
C ALA A 54 -34.15 3.09 30.88
N MET A 55 -34.58 4.31 30.52
CA MET A 55 -33.86 5.15 29.55
C MET A 55 -32.46 5.53 30.03
N ILE A 56 -32.28 5.85 31.31
CA ILE A 56 -30.96 6.15 31.89
C ILE A 56 -30.04 4.93 31.80
N ILE A 57 -30.53 3.74 32.16
CA ILE A 57 -29.72 2.51 32.07
C ILE A 57 -29.34 2.22 30.62
N ILE A 58 -30.28 2.34 29.68
CA ILE A 58 -30.01 2.12 28.25
C ILE A 58 -28.95 3.10 27.75
N THR A 59 -29.05 4.39 28.07
CA THR A 59 -28.07 5.39 27.62
C THR A 59 -26.67 5.13 28.19
N VAL A 60 -26.55 4.76 29.46
CA VAL A 60 -25.27 4.39 30.08
C VAL A 60 -24.68 3.14 29.42
N VAL A 61 -25.49 2.11 29.19
CA VAL A 61 -25.04 0.87 28.50
C VAL A 61 -24.56 1.18 27.08
N VAL A 62 -25.31 1.98 26.32
CA VAL A 62 -24.90 2.40 24.96
C VAL A 62 -23.61 3.20 25.00
N ALA A 63 -23.45 4.12 25.95
CA ALA A 63 -22.24 4.93 26.12
C ALA A 63 -21.00 4.07 26.42
N ILE A 64 -21.15 2.96 27.13
CA ILE A 64 -20.05 2.03 27.43
C ILE A 64 -19.70 1.15 26.22
N ILE A 65 -20.69 0.68 25.45
CA ILE A 65 -20.47 -0.26 24.34
C ILE A 65 -20.01 0.43 23.05
N THR A 66 -20.33 1.71 22.87
CA THR A 66 -20.06 2.42 21.61
C THR A 66 -18.55 2.60 21.34
N PRO A 67 -17.72 3.10 22.29
CA PRO A 67 -16.28 3.31 22.04
C PRO A 67 -15.51 2.08 21.53
N PRO A 68 -15.64 0.86 22.09
CA PRO A 68 -14.90 -0.30 21.60
C PRO A 68 -15.32 -0.73 20.19
N ILE A 69 -16.59 -0.55 19.79
CA ILE A 69 -17.05 -0.86 18.43
C ILE A 69 -16.38 0.07 17.41
N PHE A 70 -16.36 1.37 17.69
CA PHE A 70 -15.70 2.35 16.81
C PHE A 70 -14.21 2.07 16.67
N LEU A 71 -13.54 1.71 17.78
CA LEU A 71 -12.14 1.35 17.76
C LEU A 71 -11.90 0.10 16.89
N ALA A 72 -12.71 -0.94 17.04
CA ALA A 72 -12.60 -2.17 16.25
C ALA A 72 -12.82 -1.96 14.74
N VAL A 73 -13.76 -1.08 14.35
CA VAL A 73 -13.98 -0.74 12.94
C VAL A 73 -12.82 0.08 12.38
N GLY A 74 -12.32 1.06 13.14
CA GLY A 74 -11.21 1.92 12.72
C GLY A 74 -9.92 1.13 12.46
N THR A 75 -9.57 0.18 13.33
CA THR A 75 -8.38 -0.67 13.12
C THR A 75 -8.52 -1.55 11.88
N ARG A 76 -9.71 -2.11 11.61
CA ARG A 76 -9.93 -2.95 10.43
C ARG A 76 -9.76 -2.19 9.12
N VAL A 77 -10.26 -0.96 9.03
CA VAL A 77 -10.11 -0.14 7.81
C VAL A 77 -8.64 0.21 7.57
N ASN A 78 -7.93 0.58 8.63
CA ASN A 78 -6.51 0.90 8.52
C ASN A 78 -5.66 -0.34 8.16
N ASN A 79 -5.97 -1.50 8.73
CA ASN A 79 -5.29 -2.75 8.38
C ASN A 79 -5.46 -3.09 6.89
N ARG A 80 -6.70 -2.96 6.37
CA ARG A 80 -6.96 -3.18 4.93
C ARG A 80 -6.17 -2.23 4.04
N ARG A 81 -6.13 -0.94 4.38
CA ARG A 81 -5.34 0.05 3.62
C ARG A 81 -3.85 -0.25 3.66
N THR A 82 -3.34 -0.68 4.81
CA THR A 82 -1.92 -1.05 4.97
C THR A 82 -1.58 -2.31 4.17
N GLU A 83 -2.48 -3.29 4.16
CA GLU A 83 -2.34 -4.52 3.35
C GLU A 83 -2.34 -4.21 1.85
N GLN A 84 -3.23 -3.34 1.39
CA GLN A 84 -3.24 -2.87 0.00
C GLN A 84 -1.95 -2.11 -0.35
N ALA A 85 -1.48 -1.22 0.53
CA ALA A 85 -0.22 -0.52 0.33
C ALA A 85 0.98 -1.48 0.27
N LEU A 86 0.96 -2.56 1.06
CA LEU A 86 2.00 -3.58 1.03
C LEU A 86 2.01 -4.35 -0.29
N GLN A 87 0.83 -4.73 -0.79
CA GLN A 87 0.70 -5.39 -2.08
C GLN A 87 1.24 -4.52 -3.22
N VAL A 88 0.88 -3.23 -3.23
CA VAL A 88 1.39 -2.26 -4.21
C VAL A 88 2.91 -2.10 -4.11
N ALA A 89 3.47 -2.05 -2.91
CA ALA A 89 4.92 -1.94 -2.73
C ALA A 89 5.66 -3.18 -3.26
N GLN A 90 5.11 -4.37 -3.01
CA GLN A 90 5.66 -5.63 -3.49
C GLN A 90 5.58 -5.74 -5.02
N GLU A 91 4.44 -5.37 -5.61
CA GLU A 91 4.26 -5.34 -7.05
C GLU A 91 5.33 -4.46 -7.72
N GLU A 92 5.68 -3.32 -7.12
CA GLU A 92 6.75 -2.48 -7.67
C GLU A 92 8.14 -3.10 -7.56
N ILE A 93 8.45 -3.73 -6.43
CA ILE A 93 9.71 -4.48 -6.28
C ILE A 93 9.80 -5.59 -7.32
N GLU A 94 8.69 -6.31 -7.55
CA GLU A 94 8.63 -7.38 -8.56
C GLU A 94 8.76 -6.81 -9.97
N ARG A 95 8.13 -5.68 -10.28
CA ARG A 95 8.28 -5.00 -11.58
C ARG A 95 9.74 -4.66 -11.83
N VAL A 96 10.42 -4.03 -10.87
CA VAL A 96 11.86 -3.70 -11.00
C VAL A 96 12.71 -4.96 -11.08
N ARG A 97 12.39 -6.00 -10.31
CA ARG A 97 13.09 -7.29 -10.40
C ARG A 97 12.96 -7.92 -11.78
N LEU A 98 11.78 -7.90 -12.39
CA LEU A 98 11.56 -8.40 -13.75
C LEU A 98 12.35 -7.58 -14.78
N LEU A 99 12.46 -6.26 -14.60
CA LEU A 99 13.29 -5.40 -15.44
C LEU A 99 14.78 -5.74 -15.30
N VAL A 100 15.26 -5.97 -14.08
CA VAL A 100 16.64 -6.36 -13.79
C VAL A 100 17.00 -7.72 -14.40
N ILE A 101 16.08 -8.70 -14.34
CA ILE A 101 16.27 -10.03 -14.92
C ILE A 101 16.17 -10.01 -16.45
N SER A 102 15.40 -9.08 -17.01
CA SER A 102 15.22 -9.00 -18.47
C SER A 102 16.56 -8.72 -19.15
N GLU A 103 16.98 -9.60 -20.07
CA GLU A 103 18.24 -9.52 -20.82
C GLU A 103 18.34 -8.32 -21.80
N LYS A 104 17.46 -7.31 -21.71
CA LYS A 104 17.62 -6.09 -22.50
C LYS A 104 18.88 -5.37 -22.02
N ALA A 105 19.99 -5.55 -22.73
CA ALA A 105 21.22 -4.81 -22.47
C ALA A 105 21.12 -3.43 -23.15
N GLY A 106 21.46 -2.36 -22.42
CA GLY A 106 21.56 -1.00 -22.99
C GLY A 106 20.96 0.09 -22.09
N THR A 107 21.13 1.34 -22.55
CA THR A 107 20.66 2.59 -21.91
C THR A 107 19.15 2.63 -21.64
N ASP A 108 18.38 1.80 -22.36
CA ASP A 108 16.93 1.75 -22.23
C ASP A 108 16.46 1.15 -20.90
N ILE A 109 17.26 0.27 -20.27
CA ILE A 109 16.94 -0.23 -18.93
C ILE A 109 17.25 0.80 -17.86
N GLU A 110 18.36 1.53 -17.96
CA GLU A 110 18.72 2.51 -16.93
C GLU A 110 17.65 3.59 -16.75
N ASN A 111 17.01 4.00 -17.85
CA ASN A 111 15.87 4.90 -17.85
C ASN A 111 14.58 4.30 -17.25
N GLN A 112 14.53 2.98 -17.06
CA GLN A 112 13.40 2.24 -16.49
C GLN A 112 13.68 1.72 -15.08
N LEU A 113 14.91 1.86 -14.58
CA LEU A 113 15.23 1.60 -13.18
C LEU A 113 14.73 2.76 -12.32
N PRO A 114 14.53 2.53 -11.01
CA PRO A 114 14.28 3.62 -10.08
C PRO A 114 15.35 4.72 -10.22
N PRO A 115 14.97 6.00 -10.08
CA PRO A 115 15.91 7.12 -10.11
C PRO A 115 16.85 7.08 -8.90
N VAL A 116 18.08 7.52 -9.08
CA VAL A 116 19.09 7.62 -8.00
C VAL A 116 18.70 8.73 -7.03
N ALA A 117 18.67 8.45 -5.73
CA ALA A 117 18.49 9.48 -4.72
C ALA A 117 19.82 10.20 -4.45
N ASN A 118 19.82 11.52 -4.60
CA ASN A 118 21.01 12.34 -4.41
C ASN A 118 21.53 12.25 -2.97
N GLY A 119 22.83 11.98 -2.80
CA GLY A 119 23.49 11.94 -1.49
C GLY A 119 23.12 10.73 -0.63
N VAL A 120 22.47 9.73 -1.21
CA VAL A 120 22.07 8.51 -0.53
C VAL A 120 23.05 7.40 -0.86
N THR A 121 23.53 6.75 0.19
CA THR A 121 24.40 5.57 0.11
C THR A 121 23.62 4.33 0.53
N ARG A 122 24.25 3.17 0.40
CA ARG A 122 23.74 1.89 0.89
C ARG A 122 23.22 1.96 2.33
N THR A 123 23.95 2.62 3.23
CA THR A 123 23.64 2.69 4.66
C THR A 123 22.66 3.81 5.01
N SER A 124 22.52 4.83 4.14
CA SER A 124 21.62 5.98 4.31
C SER A 124 20.40 5.97 3.39
N LEU A 125 20.02 4.81 2.84
CA LEU A 125 18.82 4.66 2.00
C LEU A 125 17.53 5.07 2.74
N GLY A 126 17.55 5.00 4.07
CA GLY A 126 16.53 5.55 4.96
C GLY A 126 16.30 7.04 4.81
N ASP A 127 17.34 7.80 4.44
CA ASP A 127 17.39 9.27 4.48
C ASP A 127 17.08 9.91 3.12
N ALA A 128 16.65 9.09 2.14
CA ALA A 128 16.25 9.59 0.84
C ALA A 128 15.20 10.70 0.99
N ALA A 129 15.42 11.77 0.23
CA ALA A 129 14.65 13.00 0.34
C ALA A 129 13.14 12.75 0.20
N VAL A 130 12.40 13.59 0.91
CA VAL A 130 10.95 13.62 0.90
C VAL A 130 10.43 13.88 -0.52
N PRO A 131 9.32 13.26 -0.94
CA PRO A 131 8.72 13.62 -2.20
C PRO A 131 8.29 15.10 -2.28
N ASN A 132 8.57 15.75 -3.40
CA ASN A 132 8.26 17.16 -3.66
C ASN A 132 7.23 17.36 -4.80
N SER A 133 6.95 16.30 -5.56
CA SER A 133 6.14 16.39 -6.79
C SER A 133 5.41 15.07 -7.06
N VAL A 134 4.35 15.14 -7.86
CA VAL A 134 3.63 13.95 -8.37
C VAL A 134 3.84 13.89 -9.86
N CYS A 135 4.38 12.79 -10.36
CA CYS A 135 4.39 12.49 -11.79
C CYS A 135 3.14 11.66 -12.11
N ASP A 136 2.34 12.11 -13.07
CA ASP A 136 1.14 11.38 -13.50
C ASP A 136 1.46 10.55 -14.76
N PRO A 137 1.56 9.22 -14.66
CA PRO A 137 1.81 8.37 -15.83
C PRO A 137 0.62 8.35 -16.80
N ALA A 138 -0.58 8.80 -16.39
CA ALA A 138 -1.81 8.72 -17.19
C ALA A 138 -1.79 9.57 -18.48
N THR A 139 -0.78 10.43 -18.67
CA THR A 139 -0.63 11.22 -19.90
C THR A 139 0.20 10.52 -20.99
N LYS A 140 0.81 9.35 -20.72
CA LYS A 140 1.63 8.65 -21.72
C LYS A 140 1.14 7.23 -21.99
N ALA A 141 0.75 6.96 -23.23
CA ALA A 141 0.50 5.61 -23.72
C ALA A 141 1.82 4.81 -23.74
N GLY A 142 1.96 3.85 -22.84
CA GLY A 142 3.15 3.00 -22.69
C GLY A 142 3.18 2.34 -21.30
N PRO A 143 4.13 1.42 -21.01
CA PRO A 143 4.40 1.04 -19.62
C PRO A 143 4.64 2.34 -18.82
N PRO A 144 4.03 2.50 -17.63
CA PRO A 144 3.98 3.78 -16.95
C PRO A 144 5.41 4.31 -16.83
N PRO A 145 5.72 5.50 -17.39
CA PRO A 145 7.04 6.08 -17.24
C PRO A 145 7.24 6.26 -15.74
N LEU A 146 8.25 5.55 -15.20
CA LEU A 146 8.74 5.87 -13.88
C LEU A 146 9.09 7.35 -13.86
N CYS A 147 8.80 8.00 -12.75
CA CYS A 147 9.22 9.35 -12.58
C CYS A 147 10.76 9.41 -12.65
N SER A 148 11.31 10.40 -13.34
CA SER A 148 12.76 10.55 -13.51
C SER A 148 13.48 11.05 -12.25
N ASP A 149 12.74 11.48 -11.23
CA ASP A 149 13.27 12.06 -10.00
C ASP A 149 12.93 11.16 -8.80
N ALA A 150 13.93 10.87 -7.95
CA ALA A 150 13.74 10.13 -6.70
C ALA A 150 12.79 10.83 -5.72
N GLN A 151 12.55 12.13 -5.88
CA GLN A 151 11.63 12.91 -5.06
C GLN A 151 10.20 12.98 -5.63
N SER A 152 9.86 12.15 -6.61
CA SER A 152 8.52 12.19 -7.21
C SER A 152 7.70 10.96 -6.88
N LEU A 153 6.40 11.17 -6.65
CA LEU A 153 5.44 10.08 -6.49
C LEU A 153 4.69 9.82 -7.79
N PHE A 154 4.33 8.57 -8.04
CA PHE A 154 3.35 8.23 -9.07
C PHE A 154 2.11 7.58 -8.45
N LEU A 155 0.99 7.66 -9.18
CA LEU A 155 -0.26 7.00 -8.80
C LEU A 155 -0.17 5.50 -9.15
N ALA A 156 -0.13 4.64 -8.14
CA ALA A 156 -0.06 3.19 -8.33
C ALA A 156 -1.43 2.50 -8.22
N PHE A 157 -2.31 3.05 -7.39
CA PHE A 157 -3.67 2.54 -7.21
C PHE A 157 -4.64 3.70 -7.07
N GLY A 158 -5.85 3.55 -7.65
CA GLY A 158 -6.91 4.55 -7.61
C GLY A 158 -7.30 5.04 -9.00
N SER A 159 -8.45 5.71 -9.08
CA SER A 159 -9.03 6.20 -10.34
C SER A 159 -8.51 7.57 -10.78
N GLY A 160 -7.67 8.21 -9.97
CA GLY A 160 -7.04 9.49 -10.29
C GLY A 160 -6.46 10.19 -9.06
N VAL A 161 -5.88 11.37 -9.30
CA VAL A 161 -5.18 12.15 -8.25
C VAL A 161 -6.07 12.70 -7.14
N ASN A 162 -7.40 12.63 -7.28
CA ASN A 162 -8.40 13.10 -6.31
C ASN A 162 -9.15 11.96 -5.63
N ASP A 163 -8.79 10.71 -5.89
CA ASP A 163 -9.44 9.55 -5.30
C ASP A 163 -8.97 9.37 -3.83
N PRO A 164 -9.88 9.38 -2.83
CA PRO A 164 -9.50 9.22 -1.43
C PRO A 164 -8.96 7.82 -1.10
N SER A 165 -9.17 6.85 -2.00
CA SER A 165 -8.58 5.51 -1.91
C SER A 165 -7.26 5.38 -2.68
N ALA A 166 -6.77 6.45 -3.31
CA ALA A 166 -5.54 6.42 -4.06
C ALA A 166 -4.31 6.15 -3.17
N LEU A 167 -3.39 5.37 -3.73
CA LEU A 167 -2.07 5.11 -3.15
C LEU A 167 -1.01 5.62 -4.12
N TYR A 168 -0.05 6.34 -3.55
CA TYR A 168 1.05 6.93 -4.28
C TYR A 168 2.35 6.26 -3.87
N VAL A 169 3.23 6.02 -4.84
CA VAL A 169 4.47 5.30 -4.61
C VAL A 169 5.65 6.19 -4.97
N GLN A 170 6.63 6.24 -4.08
CA GLN A 170 7.95 6.79 -4.33
C GLN A 170 8.92 5.61 -4.43
N THR A 171 9.62 5.49 -5.54
CA THR A 171 10.72 4.53 -5.71
C THR A 171 12.04 5.28 -5.84
N PHE A 172 13.08 4.77 -5.21
CA PHE A 172 14.39 5.40 -5.28
C PHE A 172 15.53 4.40 -5.12
N ARG A 173 16.63 4.78 -5.75
CA ARG A 173 17.97 4.23 -5.81
C ARG A 173 19.04 4.65 -4.82
N ASP A 174 20.02 3.82 -4.50
CA ASP A 174 21.40 4.32 -4.45
C ASP A 174 22.08 4.28 -5.83
N GLU A 175 23.29 4.83 -5.93
CA GLU A 175 24.06 4.85 -7.19
C GLU A 175 24.32 3.43 -7.73
N GLY A 176 24.46 2.47 -6.81
CA GLY A 176 24.78 1.08 -7.12
C GLY A 176 26.21 0.88 -7.60
N LYS A 177 26.51 -0.35 -8.01
CA LYS A 177 27.77 -0.73 -8.66
C LYS A 177 27.53 -0.97 -10.13
N THR A 178 28.48 -0.53 -10.94
CA THR A 178 28.47 -0.75 -12.38
C THR A 178 29.68 -1.58 -12.80
N LYS A 179 29.50 -2.38 -13.84
CA LYS A 179 30.57 -3.12 -14.51
C LYS A 179 30.55 -2.78 -15.99
N GLU A 180 31.71 -2.53 -16.57
CA GLU A 180 31.82 -2.32 -18.00
C GLU A 180 31.53 -3.64 -18.74
N ARG A 181 30.52 -3.64 -19.60
CA ARG A 181 30.20 -4.73 -20.52
C ARG A 181 30.47 -4.28 -21.94
N THR A 182 31.17 -5.12 -22.69
CA THR A 182 31.33 -4.94 -24.13
C THR A 182 30.16 -5.61 -24.83
N LEU A 183 29.34 -4.82 -25.54
CA LEU A 183 28.27 -5.30 -26.40
C LEU A 183 28.85 -6.05 -27.61
N ALA A 184 28.02 -6.84 -28.30
CA ALA A 184 28.42 -7.59 -29.49
C ALA A 184 28.97 -6.71 -30.64
N ASN A 185 28.65 -5.41 -30.63
CA ASN A 185 29.14 -4.41 -31.57
C ASN A 185 30.48 -3.76 -31.15
N GLY A 186 31.08 -4.19 -30.04
CA GLY A 186 32.32 -3.62 -29.49
C GLY A 186 32.13 -2.36 -28.64
N THR A 187 30.91 -1.85 -28.47
CA THR A 187 30.62 -0.70 -27.60
C THR A 187 30.70 -1.12 -26.14
N LYS A 188 31.47 -0.37 -25.35
CA LYS A 188 31.54 -0.50 -23.89
C LYS A 188 30.38 0.26 -23.25
N VAL A 189 29.61 -0.41 -22.41
CA VAL A 189 28.48 0.17 -21.67
C VAL A 189 28.66 -0.18 -20.20
N ASN A 190 28.44 0.78 -19.30
CA ASN A 190 28.39 0.51 -17.88
C ASN A 190 27.04 -0.15 -17.56
N GLU A 191 27.06 -1.39 -17.08
CA GLU A 191 25.87 -2.13 -16.67
C GLU A 191 25.81 -2.15 -15.14
N ILE A 192 24.69 -1.73 -14.56
CA ILE A 192 24.48 -1.82 -13.11
C ILE A 192 24.36 -3.28 -12.69
N ILE A 193 25.25 -3.74 -11.81
CA ILE A 193 25.34 -5.12 -11.33
C ILE A 193 24.71 -5.32 -9.95
N ALA A 194 24.68 -4.27 -9.12
CA ALA A 194 24.10 -4.32 -7.79
C ALA A 194 23.63 -2.92 -7.38
N PHE A 195 22.50 -2.82 -6.70
CA PHE A 195 22.03 -1.58 -6.08
C PHE A 195 21.01 -1.90 -5.00
N ASN A 196 20.82 -0.97 -4.06
CA ASN A 196 19.71 -1.03 -3.13
C ASN A 196 18.61 -0.07 -3.58
N MET A 197 17.37 -0.53 -3.48
CA MET A 197 16.20 0.29 -3.77
C MET A 197 15.28 0.38 -2.57
N GLY A 198 14.67 1.56 -2.42
CA GLY A 198 13.61 1.84 -1.47
C GLY A 198 12.29 2.06 -2.19
N VAL A 199 11.22 1.57 -1.59
CA VAL A 199 9.84 1.81 -2.00
C VAL A 199 9.06 2.34 -0.81
N ARG A 200 8.50 3.54 -0.94
CA ARG A 200 7.63 4.17 0.06
C ARG A 200 6.24 4.37 -0.53
N VAL A 201 5.22 3.94 0.21
CA VAL A 201 3.82 4.09 -0.20
C VAL A 201 3.11 5.10 0.69
N TYR A 202 2.54 6.13 0.08
CA TYR A 202 1.83 7.20 0.75
C TYR A 202 0.33 7.13 0.47
N SER A 203 -0.47 7.52 1.45
CA SER A 203 -1.91 7.69 1.29
C SER A 203 -2.24 9.01 0.59
N HIS A 204 -3.42 9.08 -0.01
CA HIS A 204 -3.96 10.34 -0.54
C HIS A 204 -4.03 11.46 0.50
N GLU A 205 -4.38 11.12 1.74
CA GLU A 205 -4.41 12.06 2.87
C GLU A 205 -3.03 12.68 3.10
N ALA A 206 -1.97 11.87 2.99
CA ALA A 206 -0.61 12.35 3.20
C ALA A 206 -0.15 13.33 2.12
N LEU A 207 -0.50 13.03 0.87
CA LEU A 207 -0.22 13.91 -0.25
C LEU A 207 -0.97 15.25 -0.14
N ASN A 208 -2.24 15.22 0.27
CA ASN A 208 -3.03 16.43 0.42
C ASN A 208 -2.50 17.33 1.55
N ALA A 209 -2.09 16.73 2.67
CA ALA A 209 -1.45 17.47 3.76
C ALA A 209 -0.17 18.17 3.30
N ALA A 210 0.63 17.51 2.45
CA ALA A 210 1.83 18.06 1.83
C ALA A 210 1.53 19.23 0.91
N LYS A 211 0.57 19.06 -0.02
CA LYS A 211 0.18 20.08 -1.00
C LYS A 211 -0.40 21.34 -0.36
N THR A 212 -1.14 21.17 0.73
CA THR A 212 -1.78 22.29 1.45
C THR A 212 -0.85 23.00 2.42
N GLY A 213 0.41 22.52 2.58
CA GLY A 213 1.38 23.09 3.52
C GLY A 213 1.01 22.87 5.00
N VAL A 214 -0.02 22.05 5.27
CA VAL A 214 -0.51 21.76 6.62
C VAL A 214 0.35 20.69 7.32
N GLY A 215 1.11 19.91 6.53
CA GLY A 215 2.13 18.99 7.01
C GLY A 215 3.26 18.81 5.99
N THR A 216 4.45 18.48 6.48
CA THR A 216 5.59 18.08 5.64
C THR A 216 5.57 16.56 5.54
N LEU A 217 5.64 15.99 4.34
CA LEU A 217 5.86 14.55 4.20
C LEU A 217 7.15 14.19 4.96
N ASP A 218 7.12 13.07 5.65
CA ASP A 218 8.25 12.62 6.46
C ASP A 218 9.21 11.79 5.60
N ALA A 219 10.49 12.12 5.67
CA ALA A 219 11.57 11.34 5.04
C ALA A 219 11.94 10.13 5.88
N SER A 220 11.43 10.00 7.11
CA SER A 220 11.81 8.89 7.99
C SER A 220 11.60 7.57 7.25
N GLY A 221 12.66 6.76 7.15
CA GLY A 221 12.62 5.40 6.59
C GLY A 221 11.75 4.42 7.39
N GLN A 222 10.88 4.92 8.26
CA GLN A 222 9.98 4.16 9.10
C GLN A 222 8.54 4.37 8.65
N ALA A 223 7.81 3.27 8.50
CA ALA A 223 6.36 3.32 8.33
C ALA A 223 5.70 3.98 9.55
N GLY A 224 4.64 4.76 9.32
CA GLY A 224 3.89 5.38 10.39
C GLY A 224 3.24 4.33 11.31
N SER A 225 3.52 4.38 12.61
CA SER A 225 2.82 3.52 13.58
C SER A 225 1.36 3.94 13.72
N ILE A 226 0.44 2.98 13.67
CA ILE A 226 -1.00 3.17 13.87
C ILE A 226 -1.30 3.29 15.38
N ASN A 227 -0.67 4.24 16.06
CA ASN A 227 -0.94 4.49 17.48
C ASN A 227 -2.02 5.55 17.61
N PHE A 228 -3.10 5.23 18.34
CA PHE A 228 -4.30 6.07 18.51
C PHE A 228 -4.00 7.47 19.11
N THR A 229 -2.83 7.64 19.74
CA THR A 229 -2.42 8.85 20.46
C THR A 229 -1.41 9.73 19.72
N SER A 230 -0.90 9.31 18.55
CA SER A 230 -0.01 10.18 17.77
C SER A 230 -0.85 11.26 17.08
N GLY A 231 -0.60 12.53 17.42
CA GLY A 231 -1.36 13.68 16.95
C GLY A 231 -1.61 13.66 15.43
N THR A 232 -2.77 14.18 15.03
CA THR A 232 -3.29 14.22 13.66
C THR A 232 -2.29 14.72 12.60
N LYS A 233 -1.29 15.53 12.98
CA LYS A 233 -0.24 16.03 12.08
C LYS A 233 0.77 15.00 11.60
N THR A 234 1.09 13.95 12.38
CA THR A 234 2.15 12.98 11.99
C THR A 234 1.60 11.76 11.25
N ARG A 235 0.28 11.54 11.27
CA ARG A 235 -0.36 10.39 10.62
C ARG A 235 -0.58 10.61 9.12
N GLY A 236 -0.85 11.85 8.74
CA GLY A 236 -1.00 12.29 7.36
C GLY A 236 0.30 12.79 6.74
N SER A 237 1.47 12.33 7.17
CA SER A 237 2.74 12.71 6.52
C SER A 237 3.70 11.56 6.33
N ARG A 238 3.49 10.46 7.07
CA ARG A 238 4.36 9.30 7.06
C ARG A 238 3.90 8.29 6.01
N PRO A 239 4.84 7.53 5.41
CA PRO A 239 4.48 6.43 4.53
C PRO A 239 3.71 5.35 5.30
N LEU A 240 2.73 4.73 4.64
CA LEU A 240 2.00 3.57 5.14
C LEU A 240 2.90 2.33 5.17
N VAL A 241 3.74 2.18 4.15
CA VAL A 241 4.66 1.06 3.97
C VAL A 241 5.99 1.59 3.45
N VAL A 242 7.08 1.07 4.00
CA VAL A 242 8.44 1.30 3.53
C VAL A 242 9.11 -0.06 3.37
N LEU A 243 9.61 -0.35 2.18
CA LEU A 243 10.37 -1.56 1.88
C LEU A 243 11.72 -1.17 1.30
N TYR A 244 12.75 -1.88 1.74
CA TYR A 244 14.10 -1.80 1.18
C TYR A 244 14.48 -3.17 0.67
N THR A 245 15.07 -3.23 -0.52
CA THR A 245 15.54 -4.48 -1.11
C THR A 245 16.82 -4.24 -1.89
N GLU A 246 17.70 -5.22 -1.82
CA GLU A 246 18.88 -5.31 -2.67
C GLU A 246 18.49 -5.96 -4.01
N MET A 247 19.06 -5.45 -5.09
CA MET A 247 18.88 -5.94 -6.45
C MET A 247 20.24 -6.23 -7.05
N THR A 248 20.40 -7.43 -7.61
CA THR A 248 21.63 -7.85 -8.30
C THR A 248 21.32 -8.30 -9.71
N ARG A 249 22.18 -7.93 -10.66
CA ARG A 249 22.09 -8.25 -12.08
C ARG A 249 23.39 -8.89 -12.54
N GLY A 250 23.29 -9.95 -13.34
CA GLY A 250 24.45 -10.56 -14.00
C GLY A 250 24.33 -12.07 -14.12
N THR A 251 25.33 -12.68 -14.76
CA THR A 251 25.55 -14.12 -14.66
C THR A 251 25.92 -14.48 -13.22
N GLU A 252 25.74 -15.72 -12.80
CA GLU A 252 25.96 -16.13 -11.40
C GLU A 252 27.34 -15.71 -10.86
N ALA A 253 28.39 -15.77 -11.68
CA ALA A 253 29.74 -15.33 -11.32
C ALA A 253 29.88 -13.80 -11.23
N ASP A 254 29.26 -13.07 -12.17
CA ASP A 254 29.31 -11.60 -12.18
C ASP A 254 28.47 -10.99 -11.06
N ALA A 255 27.29 -11.55 -10.81
CA ALA A 255 26.39 -11.12 -9.74
C ALA A 255 27.01 -11.38 -8.37
N LEU A 256 27.66 -12.55 -8.17
CA LEU A 256 28.33 -12.86 -6.90
C LEU A 256 29.53 -11.95 -6.64
N SER A 257 30.36 -11.70 -7.67
CA SER A 257 31.49 -10.77 -7.55
C SER A 257 31.01 -9.34 -7.29
N GLY A 258 30.00 -8.89 -8.02
CA GLY A 258 29.42 -7.56 -7.87
C GLY A 258 28.79 -7.35 -6.50
N MET A 259 28.06 -8.34 -5.98
CA MET A 259 27.48 -8.28 -4.64
C MET A 259 28.57 -8.29 -3.55
N LYS A 260 29.63 -9.10 -3.71
CA LYS A 260 30.76 -9.09 -2.77
C LYS A 260 31.48 -7.74 -2.73
N GLU A 261 31.68 -7.14 -3.89
CA GLU A 261 32.26 -5.80 -4.00
C GLU A 261 31.34 -4.75 -3.37
N TYR A 262 30.04 -4.80 -3.68
CA TYR A 262 29.04 -3.90 -3.13
C TYR A 262 28.82 -4.03 -1.62
N THR A 263 29.04 -5.22 -1.05
CA THR A 263 28.95 -5.45 0.40
C THR A 263 30.23 -5.12 1.16
N SER A 264 31.36 -5.00 0.46
CA SER A 264 32.66 -4.70 1.06
C SER A 264 32.91 -3.20 1.29
N GLU A 265 32.10 -2.33 0.68
CA GLU A 265 32.14 -0.90 0.93
C GLU A 265 31.21 -0.51 2.09
N PRO A 266 31.68 0.35 3.02
CA PRO A 266 30.90 0.84 4.16
C PRO A 266 29.82 1.87 3.77
#